data_AF-G3GYQ8-F1
#
_entry.id   AF-G3GYQ8-F1
#
_cell.length_a   1.000
_cell.length_b   1.000
_cell.length_c   1.000
_cell.angle_alpha   90.00
_cell.angle_beta   90.00
_cell.angle_gamma   90.00
#
_symmetry.space_group_name_H-M   'P 1'
#
loop_
_entity.id
_entity.type
_entity.pdbx_description
1 polymer ?
#
loop_
_entity_poly.entity_id
_entity_poly.type
_entity_poly.pdbx_seq_one_letter_code
_entity_poly.pdbx_strand_id
1 'polypeptide(L)'
;MSTDKAPLRQLLDATINAYINTTHSRLTHISPRHYGEFIEFLSKARETFLLPQDGHLQFAQFIDNLKQIYKGKKKLMLLVRERFG
;
A
#
# COMPACT_ATOMS: atom_id res chain seq x y z
N MET A 1 3.08 -22.43 1.38
CA MET A 1 2.56 -22.59 0.00
C MET A 1 3.48 -21.82 -0.92
N SER A 2 4.24 -22.51 -1.78
CA SER A 2 5.21 -21.88 -2.67
C SER A 2 4.45 -21.16 -3.79
N THR A 3 4.50 -19.83 -3.80
CA THR A 3 4.03 -18.97 -4.90
C THR A 3 4.93 -19.06 -6.15
N ASP A 4 5.91 -19.97 -6.13
CA ASP A 4 6.89 -20.27 -7.18
C ASP A 4 6.30 -21.04 -8.38
N LYS A 5 5.06 -20.72 -8.77
CA LYS A 5 4.57 -21.04 -10.11
C LYS A 5 4.57 -19.73 -10.88
N ALA A 6 5.35 -19.65 -11.95
CA ALA A 6 5.52 -18.46 -12.79
C ALA A 6 4.23 -17.62 -13.01
N PRO A 7 3.07 -18.19 -13.37
CA PRO A 7 1.84 -17.41 -13.54
C PRO A 7 1.26 -16.83 -12.24
N LEU A 8 1.40 -17.52 -11.10
CA LEU A 8 0.93 -17.02 -9.80
C LEU A 8 1.78 -15.85 -9.31
N ARG A 9 3.09 -15.92 -9.56
CA ARG A 9 4.00 -14.81 -9.25
C ARG A 9 3.70 -13.58 -10.09
N GLN A 10 3.49 -13.73 -11.40
CA GLN A 10 3.10 -12.62 -12.27
C GLN A 10 1.77 -11.98 -11.85
N LEU A 11 0.78 -12.80 -11.47
CA LEU A 11 -0.50 -12.31 -10.96
C LEU A 11 -0.32 -11.52 -9.65
N LEU A 12 0.51 -12.02 -8.73
CA LEU A 12 0.84 -11.34 -7.49
C LEU A 12 1.52 -9.99 -7.74
N ASP A 13 2.53 -9.94 -8.62
CA ASP A 13 3.23 -8.71 -8.98
C ASP A 13 2.28 -7.70 -9.65
N ALA A 14 1.39 -8.17 -10.53
CA ALA A 14 0.35 -7.34 -11.13
C ALA A 14 -0.64 -6.78 -10.09
N THR A 15 -1.02 -7.60 -9.10
CA THR A 15 -1.93 -7.19 -8.02
C THR A 15 -1.27 -6.14 -7.11
N ILE A 16 0.00 -6.33 -6.76
CA ILE A 16 0.79 -5.37 -5.99
C ILE A 16 0.86 -4.02 -6.73
N ASN A 17 1.18 -4.05 -8.03
CA ASN A 17 1.21 -2.83 -8.85
C ASN A 17 -0.17 -2.14 -8.93
N ALA A 18 -1.26 -2.91 -9.00
CA ALA A 18 -2.61 -2.36 -8.98
C ALA A 18 -2.92 -1.64 -7.65
N TYR A 19 -2.50 -2.20 -6.50
CA TYR A 19 -2.62 -1.52 -5.20
C TYR A 19 -1.83 -0.21 -5.16
N ILE A 20 -0.59 -0.20 -5.65
CA ILE A 20 0.25 1.01 -5.71
C ILE A 20 -0.43 2.08 -6.56
N ASN A 21 -0.82 1.75 -7.80
CA ASN A 21 -1.47 2.70 -8.72
C ASN A 21 -2.78 3.24 -8.15
N THR A 22 -3.59 2.37 -7.56
CA THR A 22 -4.87 2.76 -6.94
C THR A 22 -4.64 3.68 -5.74
N THR A 23 -3.59 3.44 -4.96
CA THR A 23 -3.20 4.31 -3.83
C THR A 23 -2.92 5.73 -4.31
N HIS A 24 -2.08 5.87 -5.33
CA HIS A 24 -1.75 7.17 -5.91
C HIS A 24 -3.00 7.89 -6.44
N SER A 25 -3.84 7.19 -7.21
CA SER A 25 -5.08 7.75 -7.76
C SER A 25 -6.04 8.23 -6.66
N ARG A 26 -6.23 7.43 -5.59
CA ARG A 26 -7.09 7.81 -4.46
C ARG A 26 -6.54 9.04 -3.73
N LEU A 27 -5.23 9.12 -3.54
CA LEU A 27 -4.59 10.22 -2.79
C LEU A 27 -4.66 11.57 -3.50
N THR A 28 -4.68 11.62 -4.83
CA THR A 28 -4.74 12.89 -5.57
C THR A 28 -5.92 13.75 -5.13
N HIS A 29 -7.11 13.15 -4.97
CA HIS A 29 -8.35 13.87 -4.62
C HIS A 29 -8.99 13.42 -3.30
N ILE A 30 -8.22 12.80 -2.39
CA ILE A 30 -8.76 12.34 -1.11
C ILE A 30 -9.18 13.50 -0.19
N SER A 31 -10.35 13.38 0.44
CA SER A 31 -10.85 14.29 1.47
C SER A 31 -10.88 13.61 2.85
N PRO A 32 -10.91 14.37 3.97
CA PRO A 32 -10.79 13.81 5.32
C PRO A 32 -11.79 12.70 5.66
N ARG A 33 -13.01 12.78 5.14
CA ARG A 33 -14.05 11.76 5.37
C ARG A 33 -13.68 10.37 4.82
N HIS A 34 -12.75 10.29 3.85
CA HIS A 34 -12.31 9.03 3.26
C HIS A 34 -11.05 8.46 3.92
N TYR A 35 -10.48 9.11 4.94
CA TYR A 35 -9.21 8.67 5.53
C TYR A 35 -9.31 7.27 6.15
N GLY A 36 -10.39 6.99 6.89
CA GLY A 36 -10.61 5.67 7.48
C GLY A 36 -10.65 4.58 6.42
N GLU A 37 -11.45 4.75 5.37
CA GLU A 37 -11.54 3.80 4.25
C GLU A 37 -10.18 3.62 3.55
N PHE A 38 -9.42 4.70 3.39
CA PHE A 38 -8.09 4.63 2.78
C PHE A 38 -7.08 3.85 3.64
N ILE A 39 -7.12 4.00 4.97
CA ILE A 39 -6.30 3.21 5.88
C ILE A 39 -6.68 1.73 5.79
N GLU A 40 -7.97 1.40 5.79
CA GLU A 40 -8.43 0.01 5.64
C GLU A 40 -8.01 -0.59 4.28
N PHE A 41 -8.04 0.21 3.23
CA PHE A 41 -7.53 -0.18 1.92
C PHE A 41 -6.03 -0.51 1.96
N LEU A 42 -5.21 0.31 2.62
CA LEU A 42 -3.78 0.01 2.81
C LEU A 42 -3.54 -1.23 3.68
N SER A 43 -4.36 -1.46 4.70
CA SER A 43 -4.31 -2.67 5.52
C SER A 43 -4.54 -3.93 4.69
N LYS A 44 -5.52 -3.91 3.78
CA LYS A 44 -5.76 -5.01 2.83
C LYS A 44 -4.63 -5.17 1.81
N ALA A 45 -4.09 -4.05 1.32
CA ALA A 45 -2.92 -4.10 0.45
C ALA A 45 -1.74 -4.80 1.15
N ARG A 46 -1.48 -4.48 2.42
CA ARG A 46 -0.41 -5.10 3.22
C ARG A 46 -0.50 -6.63 3.22
N GLU A 47 -1.68 -7.20 3.39
CA GLU A 47 -1.87 -8.67 3.36
C GLU A 47 -1.36 -9.27 2.04
N THR A 48 -1.62 -8.61 0.91
CA THR A 48 -1.12 -9.04 -0.41
C THR A 48 0.40 -8.91 -0.51
N PHE A 49 0.95 -7.80 0.01
CA PHE A 49 2.40 -7.61 0.07
C PHE A 49 3.09 -8.60 1.01
N LEU A 50 2.41 -9.33 1.89
CA LEU A 50 3.07 -10.34 2.75
C LEU A 50 3.17 -11.73 2.08
N LEU A 51 2.58 -11.91 0.90
CA LEU A 51 2.61 -13.18 0.17
C LEU A 51 3.97 -13.52 -0.49
N PRO A 52 4.75 -12.57 -1.06
CA PRO A 52 6.09 -12.86 -1.57
C PRO A 52 7.14 -12.82 -0.45
N GLN A 53 8.25 -13.54 -0.64
CA GLN A 53 9.32 -13.75 0.36
C GLN A 53 9.86 -12.44 0.98
N ASP A 54 10.01 -11.38 0.18
CA ASP A 54 10.53 -10.08 0.62
C ASP A 54 9.47 -8.97 0.64
N GLY A 55 8.19 -9.34 0.53
CA GLY A 55 7.15 -8.34 0.32
C GLY A 55 6.88 -7.44 1.52
N HIS A 56 7.29 -7.84 2.73
CA HIS A 56 7.32 -6.95 3.90
C HIS A 56 8.26 -5.75 3.72
N LEU A 57 9.44 -5.95 3.11
CA LEU A 57 10.37 -4.87 2.78
C LEU A 57 9.79 -3.97 1.68
N GLN A 58 9.18 -4.58 0.66
CA GLN A 58 8.51 -3.84 -0.42
C GLN A 58 7.38 -2.95 0.12
N PHE A 59 6.58 -3.46 1.07
CA PHE A 59 5.51 -2.68 1.69
C PHE A 59 6.07 -1.53 2.53
N ALA A 60 7.13 -1.76 3.33
CA ALA A 60 7.77 -0.71 4.11
C ALA A 60 8.29 0.43 3.20
N GLN A 61 9.02 0.07 2.13
CA GLN A 61 9.49 1.02 1.12
C GLN A 61 8.34 1.78 0.45
N PHE A 62 7.25 1.09 0.13
CA PHE A 62 6.06 1.70 -0.43
C PHE A 62 5.43 2.74 0.52
N ILE A 63 5.27 2.40 1.80
CA ILE A 63 4.75 3.33 2.82
C ILE A 63 5.68 4.52 3.03
N ASP A 64 7.00 4.31 3.04
CA ASP A 64 7.97 5.40 3.14
C ASP A 64 7.89 6.35 1.95
N ASN A 65 7.82 5.82 0.73
CA ASN A 65 7.62 6.62 -0.48
C ASN A 65 6.29 7.39 -0.43
N LEU A 66 5.22 6.74 0.01
CA LEU A 66 3.91 7.36 0.20
C LEU A 66 3.98 8.57 1.14
N LYS A 67 4.64 8.41 2.29
CA LYS A 67 4.84 9.48 3.27
C LYS A 67 5.64 10.63 2.70
N GLN A 68 6.64 10.36 1.85
CA GLN A 68 7.46 11.41 1.21
C GLN A 68 6.68 12.19 0.15
N ILE A 69 6.05 11.51 -0.81
CA ILE A 69 5.31 12.14 -1.91
C ILE A 69 4.13 12.96 -1.38
N TYR A 70 3.40 12.42 -0.38
CA TYR A 70 2.17 13.03 0.12
C TYR A 70 2.34 13.70 1.50
N LYS A 71 3.57 14.10 1.87
CA LYS A 71 3.89 14.78 3.14
C LYS A 71 3.03 16.00 3.46
N GLY A 72 2.49 16.67 2.43
CA GLY A 72 1.57 17.81 2.58
C GLY A 72 0.23 17.45 3.24
N LYS A 73 -0.22 16.19 3.14
CA LYS A 73 -1.47 15.70 3.74
C LYS A 73 -1.26 15.27 5.19
N LYS A 74 -0.85 16.22 6.05
CA LYS A 74 -0.38 15.97 7.42
C LYS A 74 -1.26 15.03 8.25
N LYS A 75 -2.58 15.29 8.31
CA LYS A 75 -3.53 14.46 9.09
C LYS A 75 -3.57 13.02 8.58
N LEU A 76 -3.59 12.82 7.26
CA LEU A 76 -3.57 11.49 6.68
C LEU A 76 -2.24 10.78 6.92
N MET A 77 -1.11 11.48 6.77
CA MET A 77 0.20 10.90 7.00
C MET A 77 0.44 10.53 8.47
N LEU A 78 -0.18 11.26 9.41
CA LEU A 78 -0.21 10.87 10.83
C LEU A 78 -0.91 9.50 10.99
N LEU A 79 -2.10 9.33 10.43
CA LEU A 79 -2.85 8.07 10.49
C LEU A 79 -2.07 6.91 9.83
N VAL A 80 -1.43 7.17 8.69
CA VAL A 80 -0.57 6.18 8.01
C VAL A 80 0.59 5.78 8.91
N ARG A 81 1.24 6.74 9.58
CA ARG A 81 2.34 6.47 10.52
C ARG A 81 1.85 5.70 11.76
N GLU A 82 0.71 6.05 12.33
CA GLU A 82 0.16 5.35 13.51
C GLU A 82 -0.18 3.89 13.21
N ARG A 83 -0.55 3.58 11.95
CA ARG A 83 -0.97 2.25 11.54
C ARG A 83 0.16 1.38 10.97
N PHE A 84 1.12 1.98 10.29
CA PHE A 84 2.15 1.25 9.51
C PHE A 84 3.59 1.71 9.76
N GLY A 85 3.80 2.69 10.64
CA GLY A 85 5.12 3.24 10.97
C GLY A 85 5.77 2.60 12.19
#